data_AF-A0A960ZSP8-F1
#
_entry.id   AF-A0A960ZSP8-F1
#
_cell.length_a   1.000
_cell.length_b   1.000
_cell.length_c   1.000
_cell.angle_alpha   90.00
_cell.angle_beta   90.00
_cell.angle_gamma   90.00
#
_symmetry.space_group_name_H-M   'P 1'
#
loop_
_entity.id
_entity.type
_entity.pdbx_description
1 polymer ?
#
loop_
_entity_poly.entity_id
_entity_poly.type
_entity_poly.pdbx_seq_one_letter_code
_entity_poly.pdbx_strand_id
1 'polypeptide(L)'
;DFVDVAPFTSGSALPNFLRSYCSVAEPGDFSIATGSGPVLTGAATRELEGQWLSLLRPLSGTFKVEAHLSIRPSQYHMPGYQPTSEVPAELLARLQENLRNRLITFTDSSMEISPEDASMLSALSADLFAAGPALHLIVGSHPGSEKPEDTAKALSRAEMVQRRLVELGIPTENLHAEVFDALPLNGSGGAETGVSYTNSVELLVR
;
A
#
# COMPACT_ATOMS: atom_id res chain seq x y z
N ASP A 1 -2.30 -18.77 -46.85
CA ASP A 1 -2.07 -17.71 -45.85
C ASP A 1 -3.01 -17.87 -44.68
N PHE A 2 -2.57 -18.61 -43.66
CA PHE A 2 -3.21 -18.57 -42.35
C PHE A 2 -2.57 -17.40 -41.61
N VAL A 3 -3.34 -16.32 -41.42
CA VAL A 3 -2.99 -15.34 -40.38
C VAL A 3 -3.16 -16.10 -39.08
N ASP A 4 -2.04 -16.48 -38.45
CA ASP A 4 -2.04 -16.98 -37.09
C ASP A 4 -2.66 -15.87 -36.24
N VAL A 5 -3.92 -16.06 -35.87
CA VAL A 5 -4.63 -15.16 -34.97
C VAL A 5 -3.82 -15.19 -33.70
N ALA A 6 -3.15 -14.08 -33.40
CA ALA A 6 -2.23 -14.04 -32.29
C ALA A 6 -2.99 -14.47 -31.01
N PRO A 7 -2.45 -15.39 -30.20
CA PRO A 7 -3.18 -16.09 -29.16
C PRO A 7 -3.82 -15.18 -28.10
N PHE A 8 -3.44 -13.90 -28.08
CA PHE A 8 -3.99 -12.86 -27.22
C PHE A 8 -5.29 -12.20 -27.72
N THR A 9 -5.73 -12.43 -28.96
CA THR A 9 -6.95 -11.77 -29.51
C THR A 9 -8.24 -12.56 -29.28
N SER A 10 -8.18 -13.78 -28.77
CA SER A 10 -9.36 -14.60 -28.47
C SER A 10 -9.56 -14.78 -26.97
N GLY A 11 -10.29 -13.85 -26.34
CA GLY A 11 -10.72 -13.99 -24.94
C GLY A 11 -10.94 -12.66 -24.21
N SER A 12 -11.65 -12.71 -23.09
CA SER A 12 -11.85 -11.56 -22.19
C SER A 12 -10.63 -11.26 -21.30
N ALA A 13 -9.60 -12.12 -21.31
CA ALA A 13 -8.43 -12.02 -20.44
C ALA A 13 -7.62 -10.74 -20.67
N LEU A 14 -7.27 -10.41 -21.93
CA LEU A 14 -6.49 -9.20 -22.22
C LEU A 14 -7.27 -7.91 -21.92
N PRO A 15 -8.54 -7.75 -22.32
CA PRO A 15 -9.33 -6.59 -21.91
C PRO A 15 -9.50 -6.45 -20.39
N ASN A 16 -9.68 -7.56 -19.67
CA ASN A 16 -9.80 -7.53 -18.21
C ASN A 16 -8.46 -7.17 -17.54
N PHE A 17 -7.33 -7.69 -18.05
CA PHE A 17 -6.01 -7.30 -17.61
C PHE A 17 -5.78 -5.80 -17.82
N LEU A 18 -5.97 -5.29 -19.04
CA LEU A 18 -5.74 -3.88 -19.34
C LEU A 18 -6.63 -2.96 -18.51
N ARG A 19 -7.88 -3.35 -18.24
CA ARG A 19 -8.77 -2.59 -17.34
C ARG A 19 -8.23 -2.50 -15.92
N SER A 20 -7.74 -3.62 -15.38
CA SER A 20 -7.17 -3.70 -14.03
C SER A 20 -5.79 -3.02 -13.95
N TYR A 21 -4.97 -3.14 -14.99
CA TYR A 21 -3.66 -2.51 -15.05
C TYR A 21 -3.79 -0.99 -15.13
N CYS A 22 -4.60 -0.49 -16.08
CA CYS A 22 -4.80 0.94 -16.27
C CYS A 22 -5.74 1.61 -15.24
N SER A 23 -6.26 0.88 -14.25
CA SER A 23 -7.00 1.51 -13.14
C SER A 23 -6.07 2.11 -12.08
N VAL A 24 -4.78 1.77 -12.11
CA VAL A 24 -3.76 2.43 -11.30
C VAL A 24 -3.36 3.74 -11.97
N ALA A 25 -3.16 4.81 -11.19
CA ALA A 25 -2.85 6.15 -11.71
C ALA A 25 -1.56 6.16 -12.57
N GLU A 26 -0.53 5.42 -12.12
CA GLU A 26 0.76 5.27 -12.79
C GLU A 26 1.09 3.78 -12.94
N PRO A 27 0.52 3.09 -13.95
CA PRO A 27 0.58 1.63 -14.04
C PRO A 27 1.97 1.11 -14.45
N GLY A 28 2.80 1.93 -15.10
CA GLY A 28 4.09 1.54 -15.69
C GLY A 28 3.97 1.11 -17.15
N ASP A 29 4.90 0.26 -17.60
CA ASP A 29 4.91 -0.28 -18.97
C ASP A 29 4.48 -1.76 -19.02
N PHE A 30 3.67 -2.07 -20.03
CA PHE A 30 3.27 -3.43 -20.41
C PHE A 30 3.59 -3.69 -21.89
N SER A 31 4.18 -4.85 -22.19
CA SER A 31 4.41 -5.28 -23.56
C SER A 31 4.23 -6.78 -23.75
N ILE A 32 3.87 -7.15 -24.98
CA ILE A 32 3.78 -8.54 -25.42
C ILE A 32 4.32 -8.61 -26.85
N ALA A 33 5.26 -9.53 -27.10
CA ALA A 33 5.85 -9.72 -28.43
C ALA A 33 5.72 -11.18 -28.87
N THR A 34 5.68 -11.39 -30.19
CA THR A 34 5.61 -12.74 -30.76
C THR A 34 6.87 -13.53 -30.40
N GLY A 35 6.69 -14.70 -29.80
CA GLY A 35 7.80 -15.57 -29.38
C GLY A 35 8.40 -15.23 -28.01
N SER A 36 7.83 -14.27 -27.28
CA SER A 36 8.17 -13.99 -25.88
C SER A 36 6.93 -14.02 -24.98
N GLY A 37 7.16 -14.09 -23.66
CA GLY A 37 6.09 -13.89 -22.69
C GLY A 37 5.70 -12.41 -22.54
N PRO A 38 4.59 -12.12 -21.84
CA PRO A 38 4.24 -10.77 -21.44
C PRO A 38 5.28 -10.21 -20.46
N VAL A 39 5.64 -8.94 -20.64
CA VAL A 39 6.53 -8.19 -19.74
C VAL A 39 5.74 -7.07 -19.09
N LEU A 40 5.85 -6.99 -17.77
CA LEU A 40 5.12 -6.05 -16.93
C LEU A 40 6.10 -5.30 -16.02
N THR A 41 5.97 -3.99 -15.97
CA THR A 41 6.72 -3.12 -15.05
C THR A 41 5.75 -2.18 -14.33
N GLY A 42 6.13 -1.67 -13.16
CA GLY A 42 5.34 -0.68 -12.43
C GLY A 42 5.31 -0.92 -10.93
N ALA A 43 4.35 -0.29 -10.25
CA ALA A 43 4.08 -0.53 -8.84
C ALA A 43 2.83 -1.42 -8.69
N ALA A 44 2.77 -2.23 -7.63
CA ALA A 44 1.62 -3.07 -7.32
C ALA A 44 1.53 -3.38 -5.83
N THR A 45 0.33 -3.63 -5.31
CA THR A 45 0.16 -4.40 -4.08
C THR A 45 0.32 -5.91 -4.37
N ARG A 46 0.41 -6.76 -3.34
CA ARG A 46 0.44 -8.22 -3.55
C ARG A 46 -0.82 -8.73 -4.22
N GLU A 47 -1.96 -8.15 -3.84
CA GLU A 47 -3.26 -8.47 -4.45
C GLU A 47 -3.27 -8.13 -5.95
N LEU A 48 -2.80 -6.93 -6.32
CA LEU A 48 -2.73 -6.51 -7.73
C LEU A 48 -1.75 -7.38 -8.53
N GLU A 49 -0.57 -7.68 -7.99
CA GLU A 49 0.39 -8.62 -8.60
C GLU A 49 -0.29 -9.97 -8.89
N GLY A 50 -0.93 -10.56 -7.87
CA GLY A 50 -1.64 -11.84 -8.01
C GLY A 50 -2.77 -11.78 -9.04
N GLN A 51 -3.56 -10.71 -9.03
CA GLN A 51 -4.64 -10.48 -10.00
C GLN A 51 -4.10 -10.38 -11.42
N TRP A 52 -3.09 -9.55 -11.65
CA TRP A 52 -2.49 -9.33 -12.96
C TRP A 52 -1.86 -10.61 -13.51
N LEU A 53 -1.09 -11.33 -12.70
CA LEU A 53 -0.49 -12.60 -13.11
C LEU A 53 -1.56 -13.66 -13.43
N SER A 54 -2.66 -13.70 -12.69
CA SER A 54 -3.79 -14.59 -12.96
C SER A 54 -4.48 -14.27 -14.30
N LEU A 55 -4.68 -12.99 -14.60
CA LEU A 55 -5.28 -12.53 -15.85
C LEU A 55 -4.36 -12.72 -17.07
N LEU A 56 -3.04 -12.68 -16.87
CA LEU A 56 -2.05 -12.88 -17.94
C LEU A 56 -1.76 -14.35 -18.22
N ARG A 57 -1.97 -15.26 -17.25
CA ARG A 57 -1.68 -16.70 -17.39
C ARG A 57 -2.35 -17.35 -18.64
N PRO A 58 -3.62 -17.08 -18.97
CA PRO A 58 -4.22 -17.63 -20.19
C PRO A 58 -3.61 -17.07 -21.48
N LEU A 59 -3.02 -15.87 -21.44
CA LEU A 59 -2.44 -15.19 -22.60
C LEU A 59 -1.00 -15.60 -22.85
N SER A 60 -0.28 -16.04 -21.81
CA SER A 60 1.14 -16.36 -21.89
C SER A 60 1.41 -17.73 -22.52
N GLY A 61 0.40 -18.61 -22.61
CA GLY A 61 0.55 -19.95 -23.20
C GLY A 61 1.65 -20.75 -22.48
N THR A 62 2.71 -21.12 -23.20
CA THR A 62 3.89 -21.79 -22.64
C THR A 62 4.96 -20.81 -22.13
N PHE A 63 4.84 -19.52 -22.43
CA PHE A 63 5.78 -18.50 -21.99
C PHE A 63 5.47 -18.05 -20.56
N LYS A 64 6.52 -17.72 -19.81
CA LYS A 64 6.42 -17.16 -18.47
C LYS A 64 6.14 -15.65 -18.56
N VAL A 65 5.30 -15.13 -17.68
CA VAL A 65 5.16 -13.68 -17.48
C VAL A 65 6.39 -13.16 -16.74
N GLU A 66 7.02 -12.12 -17.29
CA GLU A 66 8.14 -11.42 -16.67
C GLU A 66 7.63 -10.16 -15.98
N ALA A 67 7.69 -10.14 -14.63
CA ALA A 67 7.16 -9.05 -13.82
C ALA A 67 8.30 -8.36 -13.05
N HIS A 68 8.52 -7.09 -13.37
CA HIS A 68 9.45 -6.17 -12.69
C HIS A 68 8.63 -5.15 -11.90
N LEU A 69 7.99 -5.63 -10.83
CA LEU A 69 7.09 -4.83 -10.01
C LEU A 69 7.76 -4.35 -8.72
N SER A 70 7.60 -3.06 -8.43
CA SER A 70 7.88 -2.49 -7.11
C SER A 70 6.68 -2.74 -6.20
N ILE A 71 6.79 -3.74 -5.33
CA ILE A 71 5.71 -4.10 -4.41
C ILE A 71 5.54 -3.01 -3.34
N ARG A 72 4.30 -2.53 -3.22
CA ARG A 72 3.85 -1.53 -2.25
C ARG A 72 2.98 -2.23 -1.19
N PRO A 73 3.03 -1.78 0.07
CA PRO A 73 2.34 -2.47 1.15
C PRO A 73 0.82 -2.24 1.13
N SER A 74 0.33 -1.18 0.49
CA SER A 74 -1.10 -0.94 0.28
C SER A 74 -1.36 0.03 -0.86
N GLN A 75 -2.64 0.20 -1.22
CA GLN A 75 -3.07 1.15 -2.26
C GLN A 75 -2.68 2.60 -1.96
N TYR A 76 -2.57 2.98 -0.68
CA TYR A 76 -2.20 4.34 -0.26
C TYR A 76 -0.73 4.68 -0.53
N HIS A 77 0.08 3.66 -0.85
CA HIS A 77 1.49 3.80 -1.22
C HIS A 77 1.73 3.76 -2.72
N MET A 78 0.65 3.63 -3.50
CA MET A 78 0.76 3.57 -4.94
C MET A 78 1.14 4.95 -5.49
N PRO A 79 2.03 5.03 -6.49
CA PRO A 79 2.33 6.28 -7.16
C PRO A 79 1.06 6.90 -7.75
N GLY A 80 0.94 8.23 -7.62
CA GLY A 80 -0.25 8.97 -8.04
C GLY A 80 -1.47 8.83 -7.10
N TYR A 81 -1.35 8.15 -5.95
CA TYR A 81 -2.43 8.12 -4.95
C TYR A 81 -2.80 9.55 -4.50
N GLN A 82 -4.11 9.84 -4.53
CA GLN A 82 -4.67 11.09 -4.04
C GLN A 82 -5.59 10.80 -2.86
N PRO A 83 -5.32 11.40 -1.69
CA PRO A 83 -6.23 11.30 -0.55
C PRO A 83 -7.63 11.84 -0.88
N THR A 84 -8.64 11.16 -0.35
CA THR A 84 -10.06 11.51 -0.44
C THR A 84 -10.49 12.54 0.60
N SER A 85 -9.67 12.77 1.63
CA SER A 85 -9.92 13.77 2.67
C SER A 85 -10.03 15.18 2.08
N GLU A 86 -11.14 15.87 2.38
CA GLU A 86 -11.45 17.20 1.85
C GLU A 86 -10.78 18.33 2.65
N VAL A 87 -9.49 18.16 2.95
CA VAL A 87 -8.67 19.16 3.63
C VAL A 87 -8.10 20.18 2.64
N PRO A 88 -7.90 21.45 3.05
CA PRO A 88 -7.23 22.43 2.22
C PRO A 88 -5.86 21.93 1.75
N ALA A 89 -5.53 22.11 0.46
CA ALA A 89 -4.33 21.52 -0.17
C ALA A 89 -3.02 21.86 0.57
N GLU A 90 -2.91 23.08 1.09
CA GLU A 90 -1.74 23.52 1.88
C GLU A 90 -1.62 22.76 3.20
N LEU A 91 -2.75 22.51 3.88
CA LEU A 91 -2.78 21.72 5.10
C LEU A 91 -2.51 20.25 4.81
N LEU A 92 -3.10 19.71 3.74
CA LEU A 92 -2.87 18.35 3.29
C LEU A 92 -1.38 18.10 3.02
N ALA A 93 -0.73 18.99 2.26
CA ALA A 93 0.70 18.88 1.96
C ALA A 93 1.56 18.93 3.23
N ARG A 94 1.25 19.81 4.19
CA ARG A 94 1.93 19.85 5.49
C ARG A 94 1.73 18.57 6.29
N LEU A 95 0.50 18.05 6.34
CA LEU A 95 0.20 16.80 7.04
C LEU A 95 0.93 15.63 6.41
N GLN A 96 0.90 15.50 5.09
CA GLN A 96 1.61 14.45 4.37
C GLN A 96 3.12 14.51 4.63
N GLU A 97 3.72 15.69 4.56
CA GLU A 97 5.15 15.85 4.87
C GLU A 97 5.46 15.56 6.34
N ASN A 98 4.60 15.99 7.27
CA ASN A 98 4.77 15.71 8.68
C ASN A 98 4.64 14.21 8.99
N LEU A 99 3.77 13.47 8.31
CA LEU A 99 3.55 12.04 8.56
C LEU A 99 4.54 11.16 7.77
N ARG A 100 5.15 11.69 6.72
CA ARG A 100 6.09 10.96 5.86
C ARG A 100 7.23 10.35 6.67
N ASN A 101 7.45 9.06 6.46
CA ASN A 101 8.49 8.26 7.14
C ASN A 101 8.37 8.24 8.68
N ARG A 102 7.25 8.66 9.27
CA ARG A 102 7.01 8.51 10.71
C ARG A 102 6.37 7.17 10.99
N LEU A 103 7.20 6.25 11.46
CA LEU A 103 6.79 4.93 11.89
C LEU A 103 6.80 4.84 13.41
N ILE A 104 5.74 4.26 13.97
CA ILE A 104 5.66 3.82 15.35
C ILE A 104 6.14 2.38 15.37
N THR A 105 7.34 2.15 15.90
CA THR A 105 7.98 0.83 15.85
C THR A 105 7.67 0.00 17.08
N PHE A 106 7.43 -1.29 16.87
CA PHE A 106 7.20 -2.26 17.93
C PHE A 106 8.27 -3.34 17.88
N THR A 107 8.71 -3.80 19.05
CA THR A 107 9.47 -5.05 19.12
C THR A 107 8.52 -6.24 18.90
N ASP A 108 9.04 -7.40 18.46
CA ASP A 108 8.24 -8.59 18.11
C ASP A 108 7.24 -9.01 19.20
N SER A 109 7.61 -8.83 20.46
CA SER A 109 6.79 -9.18 21.63
C SER A 109 6.00 -8.02 22.22
N SER A 110 6.29 -6.78 21.82
CA SER A 110 5.63 -5.61 22.37
C SER A 110 4.30 -5.32 21.70
N MET A 111 3.35 -4.93 22.54
CA MET A 111 2.04 -4.38 22.19
C MET A 111 1.87 -3.00 22.82
N GLU A 112 2.97 -2.29 23.12
CA GLU A 112 2.94 -0.99 23.78
C GLU A 112 3.60 0.07 22.89
N ILE A 113 2.99 1.26 22.84
CA ILE A 113 3.58 2.43 22.19
C ILE A 113 4.70 2.95 23.08
N SER A 114 5.89 3.17 22.51
CA SER A 114 7.02 3.72 23.26
C SER A 114 6.71 5.14 23.77
N PRO A 115 7.34 5.59 24.88
CA PRO A 115 7.16 6.97 25.35
C PRO A 115 7.54 8.04 24.31
N GLU A 116 8.52 7.73 23.45
CA GLU A 116 8.96 8.59 22.35
C GLU A 116 7.86 8.71 21.29
N ASP A 117 7.31 7.59 20.83
CA ASP A 117 6.21 7.57 19.86
C ASP A 117 4.93 8.21 20.43
N ALA A 118 4.65 8.00 21.72
CA ALA A 118 3.52 8.63 22.39
C ALA A 118 3.66 10.16 22.45
N SER A 119 4.90 10.65 22.62
CA SER A 119 5.21 12.08 22.59
C SER A 119 5.09 12.64 21.17
N MET A 120 5.54 11.89 20.18
CA MET A 120 5.39 12.22 18.76
C MET A 120 3.91 12.32 18.35
N LEU A 121 3.09 11.34 18.73
CA LEU A 121 1.63 11.38 18.52
C LEU A 121 0.98 12.59 19.20
N SER A 122 1.40 12.91 20.43
CA SER A 122 0.92 14.09 21.15
C SER A 122 1.30 15.39 20.47
N ALA A 123 2.48 15.47 19.84
CA ALA A 123 2.91 16.64 19.08
C ALA A 123 2.12 16.81 17.77
N LEU A 124 1.73 15.71 17.13
CA LEU A 124 0.92 15.72 15.91
C LEU A 124 -0.55 16.08 16.16
N SER A 125 -1.08 15.83 17.36
CA SER A 125 -2.52 15.95 17.64
C SER A 125 -3.09 17.34 17.34
N ALA A 126 -2.31 18.41 17.54
CA ALA A 126 -2.76 19.77 17.24
C ALA A 126 -3.00 19.98 15.74
N ASP A 127 -2.10 19.49 14.88
CA ASP A 127 -2.24 19.60 13.42
C ASP A 127 -3.38 18.71 12.91
N LEU A 128 -3.50 17.49 13.44
CA LEU A 128 -4.58 16.56 13.10
C LEU A 128 -5.95 17.11 13.54
N PHE A 129 -6.02 17.72 14.72
CA PHE A 129 -7.25 18.34 15.22
C PHE A 129 -7.62 19.60 14.42
N ALA A 130 -6.65 20.44 14.06
CA ALA A 130 -6.87 21.64 13.26
C ALA A 130 -7.41 21.34 11.85
N ALA A 131 -7.10 20.16 11.32
CA ALA A 131 -7.67 19.67 10.06
C ALA A 131 -9.16 19.36 10.14
N GLY A 132 -9.69 19.18 11.36
CA GLY A 132 -11.11 19.06 11.62
C GLY A 132 -11.74 17.80 11.03
N PRO A 133 -13.08 17.79 10.88
CA PRO A 133 -13.82 16.58 10.52
C PRO A 133 -13.56 16.11 9.08
N ALA A 134 -13.01 16.94 8.20
CA ALA A 134 -12.71 16.58 6.81
C ALA A 134 -11.46 15.70 6.66
N LEU A 135 -10.63 15.60 7.70
CA LEU A 135 -9.45 14.74 7.70
C LEU A 135 -9.85 13.31 8.03
N HIS A 136 -9.57 12.38 7.12
CA HIS A 136 -9.62 10.95 7.37
C HIS A 136 -8.20 10.38 7.37
N LEU A 137 -7.89 9.52 8.35
CA LEU A 137 -6.59 8.87 8.47
C LEU A 137 -6.73 7.37 8.37
N ILE A 138 -5.76 6.75 7.71
CA ILE A 138 -5.46 5.34 7.83
C ILE A 138 -4.41 5.17 8.92
N VAL A 139 -4.69 4.30 9.88
CA VAL A 139 -3.74 3.80 10.87
C VAL A 139 -3.28 2.42 10.38
N GLY A 140 -2.24 2.43 9.55
CA GLY A 140 -1.79 1.28 8.80
C GLY A 140 -0.70 0.52 9.53
N SER A 141 -0.89 -0.78 9.75
CA SER A 141 0.10 -1.63 10.41
C SER A 141 0.83 -2.53 9.43
N HIS A 142 2.14 -2.65 9.62
CA HIS A 142 3.03 -3.51 8.85
C HIS A 142 3.39 -4.75 9.65
N PRO A 143 2.92 -5.94 9.25
CA PRO A 143 3.24 -7.17 9.95
C PRO A 143 4.72 -7.56 9.72
N GLY A 144 5.29 -8.32 10.66
CA GLY A 144 6.64 -8.86 10.49
C GLY A 144 6.74 -9.99 9.45
N SER A 145 5.62 -10.66 9.17
CA SER A 145 5.50 -11.67 8.12
C SER A 145 4.04 -11.84 7.68
N GLU A 146 3.79 -12.63 6.63
CA GLU A 146 2.43 -12.98 6.18
C GLU A 146 1.74 -14.03 7.07
N LYS A 147 2.36 -14.45 8.18
CA LYS A 147 1.75 -15.43 9.07
C LYS A 147 0.52 -14.83 9.77
N PRO A 148 -0.58 -15.59 9.92
CA PRO A 148 -1.80 -15.08 10.56
C PRO A 148 -1.59 -14.48 11.96
N GLU A 149 -0.66 -15.05 12.74
CA GLU A 149 -0.28 -14.53 14.06
C GLU A 149 0.33 -13.12 14.02
N ASP A 150 1.15 -12.83 13.01
CA ASP A 150 1.81 -11.53 12.86
C ASP A 150 0.83 -10.50 12.29
N THR A 151 -0.06 -10.91 11.37
CA THR A 151 -1.17 -10.08 10.87
C THR A 151 -2.11 -9.68 12.00
N ALA A 152 -2.50 -10.60 12.88
CA ALA A 152 -3.38 -10.31 14.01
C ALA A 152 -2.73 -9.36 15.02
N LYS A 153 -1.42 -9.52 15.28
CA LYS A 153 -0.65 -8.57 16.10
C LYS A 153 -0.58 -7.20 15.46
N ALA A 154 -0.32 -7.13 14.15
CA ALA A 154 -0.28 -5.87 13.41
C ALA A 154 -1.60 -5.10 13.55
N LEU A 155 -2.73 -5.77 13.34
CA LEU A 155 -4.06 -5.17 13.53
C LEU A 155 -4.22 -4.61 14.95
N SER A 156 -3.89 -5.42 15.95
CA SER A 156 -3.99 -5.02 17.37
C SER A 156 -3.12 -3.80 17.69
N ARG A 157 -1.97 -3.63 17.01
CA ARG A 157 -1.08 -2.46 17.13
C ARG A 157 -1.70 -1.23 16.46
N ALA A 158 -2.26 -1.37 15.25
CA ALA A 158 -2.99 -0.28 14.60
C ALA A 158 -4.16 0.21 15.47
N GLU A 159 -4.96 -0.70 16.01
CA GLU A 159 -6.08 -0.38 16.92
C GLU A 159 -5.62 0.31 18.21
N MET A 160 -4.45 -0.04 18.72
CA MET A 160 -3.87 0.67 19.86
C MET A 160 -3.47 2.11 19.51
N VAL A 161 -2.79 2.32 18.38
CA VAL A 161 -2.44 3.67 17.91
C VAL A 161 -3.71 4.49 17.64
N GLN A 162 -4.72 3.87 17.04
CA GLN A 162 -6.04 4.48 16.87
C GLN A 162 -6.64 4.93 18.21
N ARG A 163 -6.70 4.04 19.21
CA ARG A 163 -7.18 4.40 20.56
C ARG A 163 -6.39 5.57 21.15
N ARG A 164 -5.07 5.58 20.98
CA ARG A 164 -4.23 6.69 21.46
C ARG A 164 -4.56 8.01 20.77
N LEU A 165 -4.83 8.01 19.47
CA LEU A 165 -5.27 9.20 18.74
C LEU A 165 -6.65 9.69 19.22
N VAL A 166 -7.57 8.77 19.54
CA VAL A 166 -8.87 9.11 20.14
C VAL A 166 -8.71 9.75 21.51
N GLU A 167 -7.82 9.24 22.36
CA GLU A 167 -7.48 9.87 23.65
C GLU A 167 -6.92 11.28 23.49
N LEU A 168 -6.27 11.57 22.36
CA LEU A 168 -5.76 12.89 21.99
C LEU A 168 -6.81 13.79 21.34
N GLY A 169 -8.06 13.32 21.20
CA GLY A 169 -9.20 14.09 20.73
C GLY A 169 -9.52 13.95 19.24
N ILE A 170 -8.90 13.01 18.52
CA ILE A 170 -9.23 12.75 17.12
C ILE A 170 -10.50 11.88 17.05
N PRO A 171 -11.54 12.27 16.29
CA PRO A 171 -12.79 11.50 16.21
C PRO A 171 -12.56 10.10 15.62
N THR A 172 -13.16 9.07 16.23
CA THR A 172 -13.00 7.67 15.80
C THR A 172 -13.49 7.45 14.36
N GLU A 173 -14.55 8.14 13.95
CA GLU A 173 -15.11 8.08 12.58
C GLU A 173 -14.13 8.58 11.50
N ASN A 174 -13.11 9.32 11.91
CA ASN A 174 -12.07 9.84 11.05
C ASN A 174 -10.84 8.92 10.99
N LEU A 175 -10.85 7.80 11.71
CA LEU A 175 -9.73 6.87 11.81
C LEU A 175 -10.13 5.50 11.28
N HIS A 176 -9.29 4.91 10.44
CA HIS A 176 -9.44 3.54 9.97
C HIS A 176 -8.18 2.73 10.26
N ALA A 177 -8.26 1.76 11.16
CA ALA A 177 -7.17 0.83 11.41
C ALA A 177 -7.21 -0.32 10.41
N GLU A 178 -6.07 -0.63 9.79
CA GLU A 178 -5.95 -1.77 8.87
C GLU A 178 -4.54 -2.39 8.89
N VAL A 179 -4.43 -3.56 8.27
CA VAL A 179 -3.16 -4.28 8.10
C VAL A 179 -2.74 -4.19 6.64
N PHE A 180 -1.51 -3.79 6.41
CA PHE A 180 -0.89 -3.74 5.10
C PHE A 180 -0.17 -5.05 4.77
N ASP A 181 0.15 -5.22 3.49
CA ASP A 181 0.91 -6.37 3.00
C ASP A 181 2.31 -6.39 3.62
N ALA A 182 2.76 -7.59 4.01
CA ALA A 182 4.13 -7.77 4.45
C ALA A 182 5.10 -7.52 3.28
N LEU A 183 6.04 -6.61 3.46
CA LEU A 183 7.09 -6.39 2.47
C LEU A 183 8.19 -7.45 2.60
N PRO A 184 8.72 -7.96 1.47
CA PRO A 184 9.83 -8.90 1.51
C PRO A 184 11.08 -8.25 2.12
N LEU A 185 11.67 -8.91 3.11
CA LEU A 185 12.85 -8.44 3.88
C LEU A 185 14.07 -8.08 3.01
N ASN A 186 14.14 -8.59 1.77
CA ASN A 186 15.26 -8.42 0.85
C ASN A 186 14.86 -7.78 -0.49
N GLY A 187 13.64 -7.24 -0.61
CA GLY A 187 13.10 -6.72 -1.87
C GLY A 187 13.07 -5.20 -1.93
N SER A 188 13.18 -4.68 -3.15
CA SER A 188 13.26 -3.28 -3.59
C SER A 188 12.18 -2.32 -3.06
N GLY A 189 11.19 -2.79 -2.28
CA GLY A 189 10.10 -1.98 -1.74
C GLY A 189 10.51 -1.05 -0.59
N GLY A 190 11.55 -1.40 0.18
CA GLY A 190 12.13 -0.56 1.25
C GLY A 190 13.49 0.06 0.91
N ALA A 191 14.12 -0.37 -0.18
CA ALA A 191 15.47 0.07 -0.55
C ALA A 191 15.54 1.54 -0.98
N GLU A 192 14.43 2.14 -1.42
CA GLU A 192 14.37 3.55 -1.81
C GLU A 192 14.36 4.51 -0.61
N THR A 193 13.95 4.06 0.58
CA THR A 193 13.86 4.92 1.78
C THR A 193 14.80 4.50 2.90
N GLY A 194 15.33 3.27 2.90
CA GLY A 194 16.18 2.75 3.99
C GLY A 194 15.43 2.54 5.31
N VAL A 195 14.10 2.65 5.30
CA VAL A 195 13.24 2.50 6.46
C VAL A 195 12.69 1.07 6.53
N SER A 196 12.87 0.41 7.67
CA SER A 196 12.28 -0.91 7.92
C SER A 196 10.84 -0.75 8.37
N TYR A 197 9.90 -1.23 7.57
CA TYR A 197 8.48 -1.22 7.90
C TYR A 197 8.08 -2.39 8.83
N THR A 198 8.93 -3.38 9.04
CA THR A 198 8.61 -4.56 9.87
C THR A 198 8.17 -4.17 11.29
N ASN A 199 7.02 -4.70 11.73
CA ASN A 199 6.44 -4.47 13.06
C ASN A 199 6.24 -2.99 13.38
N SER A 200 5.73 -2.22 12.43
CA SER A 200 5.48 -0.80 12.61
C SER A 200 4.03 -0.43 12.33
N VAL A 201 3.64 0.74 12.80
CA VAL A 201 2.39 1.41 12.42
C VAL A 201 2.74 2.77 11.84
N GLU A 202 2.06 3.15 10.77
CA GLU A 202 2.17 4.48 10.19
C GLU A 202 0.78 5.13 10.07
N LEU A 203 0.81 6.45 9.87
CA LEU A 203 -0.40 7.25 9.67
C LEU A 203 -0.38 7.83 8.27
N LEU A 204 -1.43 7.56 7.49
CA LEU A 204 -1.59 8.09 6.14
C LEU A 204 -2.89 8.89 6.06
N VAL A 205 -2.92 9.93 5.23
CA VAL A 205 -4.17 10.62 4.93
C VAL A 205 -4.95 9.80 3.90
N ARG A 206 -6.22 9.50 4.21
CA ARG A 206 -7.12 8.71 3.36
C ARG A 206 -7.75 9.55 2.26
#